data_AF-A0A5C8MFF0-F1
#
_entry.id   AF-A0A5C8MFF0-F1
#
_cell.length_a   1.000
_cell.length_b   1.000
_cell.length_c   1.000
_cell.angle_alpha   90.00
_cell.angle_beta   90.00
_cell.angle_gamma   90.00
#
_symmetry.space_group_name_H-M   'P 1'
#
loop_
_entity.id
_entity.type
_entity.pdbx_description
1 polymer ?
#
loop_
_entity_poly.entity_id
_entity_poly.type
_entity_poly.pdbx_seq_one_letter_code
_entity_poly.pdbx_strand_id
1 'polypeptide(L)' 'MNVAIGTKNDTSLYNDALLVRRIVFIEEQHVPEEEEIDEFEQEAMHFVLYDGEKPIGAGRFRTIDNGLG' A
#
# COMPACT_ATOMS: atom_id res chain seq x y z
N MET A 1 16.61 0.46 -8.56
CA MET A 1 15.56 0.52 -7.54
C MET A 1 14.86 1.86 -7.67
N ASN A 2 13.55 1.84 -7.88
CA ASN A 2 12.77 3.04 -8.22
C ASN A 2 11.55 3.06 -7.31
N VAL A 3 11.12 4.25 -6.85
CA VAL A 3 9.88 4.40 -6.09
C VAL A 3 8.84 5.04 -6.98
N ALA A 4 7.70 4.38 -7.13
CA ALA A 4 6.52 4.98 -7.73
C ALA A 4 5.59 5.47 -6.63
N ILE A 5 4.91 6.59 -6.88
CA ILE A 5 3.99 7.22 -5.93
C ILE A 5 2.68 7.45 -6.67
N GLY A 6 1.57 7.07 -6.06
CA GLY A 6 0.25 7.22 -6.64
C GLY A 6 -0.86 7.20 -5.60
N THR A 7 -2.08 7.30 -6.08
CA THR A 7 -3.30 7.16 -5.30
C THR A 7 -3.98 5.84 -5.64
N LYS A 8 -5.08 5.52 -4.95
CA LYS A 8 -5.92 4.37 -5.33
C LYS A 8 -6.46 4.43 -6.77
N ASN A 9 -6.54 5.63 -7.37
CA ASN A 9 -6.97 5.79 -8.76
C ASN A 9 -5.90 5.36 -9.77
N ASP A 10 -4.64 5.24 -9.36
CA ASP A 10 -3.55 4.71 -10.16
C ASP A 10 -3.56 3.18 -10.10
N THR A 11 -4.55 2.55 -10.76
CA THR A 11 -4.91 1.13 -10.58
C THR A 11 -3.74 0.16 -10.66
N SER A 12 -2.78 0.37 -11.58
CA SER A 12 -1.62 -0.50 -11.70
C SER A 12 -0.72 -0.43 -10.46
N LEU A 13 -0.40 0.79 -10.01
CA LEU A 13 0.44 1.01 -8.83
C LEU A 13 -0.26 0.54 -7.56
N TYR A 14 -1.56 0.81 -7.42
CA TYR A 14 -2.34 0.36 -6.28
C TYR A 14 -2.41 -1.17 -6.18
N ASN A 15 -2.59 -1.87 -7.31
CA ASN A 15 -2.58 -3.33 -7.33
C ASN A 15 -1.20 -3.89 -6.94
N ASP A 16 -0.11 -3.27 -7.39
CA ASP A 16 1.24 -3.68 -7.00
C ASP A 16 1.50 -3.45 -5.50
N ALA A 17 0.98 -2.35 -4.94
CA ALA A 17 1.02 -2.09 -3.51
C ALA A 17 0.26 -3.18 -2.72
N LEU A 18 -0.95 -3.53 -3.16
CA LEU A 18 -1.76 -4.59 -2.54
C LEU A 18 -1.09 -5.97 -2.65
N LEU A 19 -0.41 -6.28 -3.75
CA LEU A 19 0.32 -7.54 -3.91
C LEU A 19 1.38 -7.71 -2.81
N VAL A 20 2.22 -6.69 -2.63
CA VAL A 20 3.29 -6.74 -1.62
C VAL A 20 2.70 -6.78 -0.22
N ARG A 21 1.67 -5.97 0.05
CA ARG A 21 1.00 -5.92 1.35
C ARG A 21 0.28 -7.22 1.69
N ARG A 22 -0.34 -7.90 0.73
CA ARG A 22 -0.95 -9.22 0.92
C ARG A 22 0.07 -10.25 1.40
N ILE A 23 1.24 -10.32 0.76
CA ILE A 23 2.30 -11.25 1.15
C ILE A 23 2.71 -10.99 2.60
N VAL A 24 2.99 -9.73 2.95
CA VAL A 24 3.49 -9.38 4.29
C VAL A 24 2.41 -9.49 5.36
N PHE A 25 1.25 -8.86 5.17
CA PHE A 25 0.23 -8.80 6.21
C PHE A 25 -0.61 -10.08 6.28
N ILE A 26 -1.04 -10.62 5.14
CA ILE A 26 -1.94 -11.79 5.13
C ILE A 26 -1.13 -13.09 5.21
N GLU A 27 -0.15 -13.30 4.32
CA GLU A 27 0.54 -14.59 4.26
C GLU A 27 1.58 -14.76 5.38
N GLU A 28 2.37 -13.73 5.68
CA GLU A 28 3.41 -13.81 6.71
C GLU A 28 2.86 -13.50 8.11
N GLN A 29 2.10 -12.41 8.26
CA GLN A 29 1.60 -11.94 9.57
C GLN A 29 0.20 -12.46 9.92
N HIS A 30 -0.50 -13.15 9.02
CA HIS A 30 -1.82 -13.73 9.25
C HIS A 30 -2.90 -12.70 9.64
N VAL A 31 -2.78 -11.47 9.14
CA VAL A 31 -3.83 -10.44 9.21
C VAL A 31 -5.02 -10.88 8.35
N PRO A 32 -6.28 -10.77 8.83
CA PRO A 32 -7.45 -11.05 8.01
C PRO A 32 -7.49 -10.17 6.76
N GLU A 33 -7.92 -10.75 5.63
CA GLU A 33 -7.92 -10.04 4.34
C GLU A 33 -8.85 -8.82 4.35
N GLU A 34 -9.94 -8.89 5.11
CA GLU A 34 -10.88 -7.80 5.32
C GLU A 34 -10.33 -6.61 6.14
N GLU A 35 -9.30 -6.82 6.96
CA GLU A 35 -8.67 -5.78 7.77
C GLU A 35 -7.56 -5.04 7.01
N GLU A 36 -7.00 -5.66 5.96
CA GLU A 36 -5.89 -5.09 5.20
C GLU A 36 -6.34 -3.94 4.27
N ILE A 37 -7.56 -4.02 3.73
CA ILE A 37 -8.14 -2.99 2.85
C ILE A 37 -9.21 -2.23 3.63
N ASP A 38 -8.82 -1.11 4.23
CA ASP A 38 -9.69 -0.30 5.07
C ASP A 38 -10.34 0.90 4.33
N GLU A 39 -11.13 1.66 5.06
CA GLU A 39 -11.79 2.89 4.56
C GLU A 39 -10.80 4.00 4.21
N PHE A 40 -9.57 3.98 4.74
CA PHE A 40 -8.57 5.03 4.56
C PHE A 40 -7.77 4.86 3.26
N GLU A 41 -7.93 3.77 2.53
CA GLU A 41 -7.23 3.55 1.25
C GLU A 41 -7.53 4.63 0.21
N GLN A 42 -8.70 5.25 0.30
CA GLN A 42 -9.12 6.31 -0.63
C GLN A 42 -8.38 7.63 -0.40
N GLU A 43 -7.94 7.88 0.84
CA GLU A 43 -7.29 9.11 1.28
C GLU A 43 -5.76 8.98 1.34
N ALA A 44 -5.24 7.76 1.20
CA ALA A 44 -3.84 7.48 1.31
C ALA A 44 -3.09 7.70 -0.02
N MET A 45 -1.89 8.25 0.08
CA MET A 45 -0.85 8.13 -0.95
C MET A 45 -0.12 6.81 -0.78
N HIS A 46 0.09 6.10 -1.89
CA HIS A 46 0.70 4.79 -1.96
C HIS A 46 2.09 4.90 -2.56
N PHE A 47 3.01 4.12 -2.01
CA PHE A 47 4.40 4.03 -2.45
C PHE A 47 4.70 2.58 -2.79
N VAL A 48 5.34 2.34 -3.93
CA VAL A 48 5.82 1.02 -4.32
C VAL A 48 7.28 1.12 -4.72
N LEU A 49 8.13 0.33 -4.06
CA LEU A 49 9.53 0.16 -4.40
C LEU A 49 9.67 -0.97 -5.42
N TYR A 50 10.27 -0.67 -6.56
CA TYR A 50 10.53 -1.64 -7.62
C TYR A 50 12.02 -1.94 -7.77
N ASP A 51 12.32 -3.21 -8.04
CA ASP A 51 13.58 -3.66 -8.62
C ASP A 51 13.33 -4.16 -10.04
N GLY A 52 13.67 -3.32 -11.03
CA GLY A 52 13.18 -3.49 -12.40
C GLY A 52 11.67 -3.29 -12.48
N GLU A 53 10.95 -4.30 -12.96
CA GLU A 53 9.48 -4.35 -13.02
C GLU A 53 8.86 -5.04 -11.79
N LYS A 54 9.68 -5.60 -10.90
CA LYS A 54 9.20 -6.37 -9.75
C LYS A 54 8.93 -5.44 -8.57
N PRO A 55 7.69 -5.40 -8.02
CA PRO A 55 7.43 -4.70 -6.76
C PRO A 55 8.03 -5.51 -5.60
N ILE A 56 8.85 -4.86 -4.79
CA ILE A 56 9.60 -5.49 -3.67
C ILE A 56 9.34 -4.82 -2.33
N GLY A 57 8.58 -3.72 -2.32
CA GLY A 57 8.19 -3.01 -1.11
C GLY A 57 6.97 -2.14 -1.38
N ALA A 58 6.13 -1.99 -0.37
CA ALA A 58 4.95 -1.12 -0.44
C ALA A 58 4.74 -0.39 0.89
N GLY A 59 4.16 0.79 0.82
CA GLY A 59 3.75 1.57 1.98
C GLY A 59 2.68 2.57 1.60
N ARG A 60 2.03 3.16 2.61
CA ARG A 60 1.06 4.23 2.40
C ARG A 60 1.19 5.32 3.46
N PHE A 61 0.79 6.52 3.09
CA PHE A 61 0.77 7.70 3.96
C PHE A 61 -0.59 8.39 3.82
N ARG A 62 -1.18 8.78 4.94
CA ARG A 62 -2.35 9.66 4.97
C ARG A 62 -2.11 10.77 5.98
N THR A 63 -2.62 11.95 5.69
CA THR A 63 -2.69 13.05 6.66
C THR A 63 -3.90 12.86 7.56
N ILE A 64 -3.71 12.98 8.87
CA ILE A 64 -4.81 12.96 9.84
C ILE A 64 -5.00 14.40 10.32
N ASP A 65 -6.04 15.07 9.84
CA ASP A 65 -6.41 16.38 10.38
C ASP A 65 -7.02 16.18 11.77
N ASN A 66 -6.20 16.38 12.81
CA ASN A 66 -6.55 16.81 14.19
C ASN A 66 -5.49 16.47 15.26
N GLY A 67 -4.20 16.34 14.92
CA GLY A 67 -3.12 16.30 15.93
C GLY A 67 -3.16 15.11 16.91
N LEU A 68 -3.93 14.07 16.60
CA LEU A 68 -3.91 12.80 17.31
C LEU A 68 -3.36 11.75 16.33
N GLY A 69 -2.07 11.50 16.46
CA GLY A 69 -1.36 10.35 15.92
C GLY A 69 -0.81 9.50 17.06
#